data_AF-A0A371GTC8-F1
#
_entry.id   AF-A0A371GTC8-F1
#
_cell.length_a   1.000
_cell.length_b   1.000
_cell.length_c   1.000
_cell.angle_alpha   90.00
_cell.angle_beta   90.00
_cell.angle_gamma   90.00
#
_symmetry.space_group_name_H-M   'P 1'
#
loop_
_entity.id
_entity.type
_entity.pdbx_description
1 polymer ?
#
loop_
_entity_poly.entity_id
_entity_poly.type
_entity_poly.pdbx_seq_one_letter_code
_entity_poly.pdbx_strand_id
1 'polypeptide(L)'
;MNWIATLPARSVRSFSDLAGSFVSQFAANRVKRLEGGSLKSYLARFNNATVRVDDPDQKFFVKAFQKGLRVDPFSDALALRRPSTMEEICARAEKHVEVEEDQTKRLEVERLPNHKESKLGVQRAQQKGDAKRQTQAWTHDAPQIFTPLREKRM
;
A
#
# COMPACT_ATOMS: atom_id res chain seq x y z
N MET A 1 -21.04 -7.60 -5.09
CA MET A 1 -21.04 -6.55 -4.04
C MET A 1 -22.49 -6.14 -3.79
N ASN A 2 -23.27 -6.90 -3.02
CA ASN A 2 -24.69 -6.60 -2.75
C ASN A 2 -24.98 -6.35 -1.26
N TRP A 3 -23.99 -5.90 -0.48
CA TRP A 3 -24.13 -5.71 0.97
C TRP A 3 -25.23 -4.71 1.34
N ILE A 4 -25.45 -3.68 0.52
CA ILE A 4 -26.50 -2.68 0.75
C ILE A 4 -27.90 -3.28 0.67
N ALA A 5 -28.07 -4.36 -0.11
CA ALA A 5 -29.34 -5.09 -0.24
C ALA A 5 -29.59 -6.07 0.92
N THR A 6 -28.56 -6.33 1.75
CA THR A 6 -28.69 -7.18 2.95
C THR A 6 -29.03 -6.38 4.21
N LEU A 7 -29.17 -5.06 4.10
CA LEU A 7 -29.53 -4.21 5.21
C LEU A 7 -31.00 -4.44 5.62
N PRO A 8 -31.29 -4.55 6.93
CA PRO A 8 -32.67 -4.65 7.39
C PRO A 8 -33.50 -3.45 6.95
N ALA A 9 -34.78 -3.68 6.66
CA ALA A 9 -35.69 -2.60 6.31
C ALA A 9 -35.72 -1.53 7.42
N ARG A 10 -35.60 -0.25 7.02
CA ARG A 10 -35.58 0.93 7.91
C ARG A 10 -34.34 1.05 8.82
N SER A 11 -33.27 0.30 8.55
CA SER A 11 -32.00 0.43 9.30
C SER A 11 -31.20 1.69 8.93
N VAL A 12 -31.45 2.26 7.75
CA VAL A 12 -30.81 3.50 7.28
C VAL A 12 -31.85 4.60 7.30
N ARG A 13 -31.74 5.53 8.25
CA ARG A 13 -32.64 6.70 8.37
C ARG A 13 -31.94 8.00 8.02
N SER A 14 -30.62 7.97 7.99
CA SER A 14 -29.75 9.10 7.71
C SER A 14 -28.51 8.65 6.93
N PHE A 15 -27.82 9.62 6.32
CA PHE A 15 -26.53 9.36 5.70
C PHE A 15 -25.50 8.80 6.70
N SER A 16 -25.53 9.24 7.96
CA SER A 16 -24.64 8.73 9.01
C SER A 16 -24.84 7.23 9.27
N ASP A 17 -26.09 6.73 9.22
CA ASP A 17 -26.37 5.30 9.41
C ASP A 17 -25.81 4.46 8.26
N LEU A 18 -25.93 4.99 7.03
CA LEU A 18 -25.36 4.36 5.84
C LEU A 18 -23.83 4.37 5.88
N ALA A 19 -23.23 5.51 6.23
CA ALA A 19 -21.79 5.65 6.36
C ALA A 19 -21.22 4.72 7.43
N GLY A 20 -21.87 4.61 8.59
CA GLY A 20 -21.48 3.68 9.66
C GLY A 20 -21.57 2.22 9.20
N SER A 21 -22.65 1.86 8.50
CA SER A 21 -22.83 0.52 7.93
C SER A 21 -21.77 0.21 6.88
N PHE A 22 -21.44 1.17 6.01
CA PHE A 22 -20.36 1.04 5.03
C PHE A 22 -19.00 0.83 5.70
N VAL A 23 -18.65 1.64 6.70
CA VAL A 23 -17.38 1.52 7.42
C VAL A 23 -17.28 0.15 8.11
N SER A 24 -18.34 -0.30 8.76
CA SER A 24 -18.39 -1.63 9.39
C SER A 24 -18.20 -2.77 8.38
N GLN A 25 -18.93 -2.72 7.27
CA GLN A 25 -18.83 -3.71 6.19
C GLN A 25 -17.47 -3.67 5.49
N PHE A 26 -16.92 -2.47 5.29
CA PHE A 26 -15.60 -2.27 4.71
C PHE A 26 -14.49 -2.79 5.63
N ALA A 27 -14.57 -2.53 6.93
CA ALA A 27 -13.64 -3.06 7.92
C ALA A 27 -13.69 -4.59 7.99
N ALA A 28 -14.88 -5.18 8.08
CA ALA A 28 -15.08 -6.63 8.07
C ALA A 28 -14.57 -7.28 6.77
N ASN A 29 -14.80 -6.64 5.62
CA ASN A 29 -14.28 -7.12 4.34
C ASN A 29 -12.76 -6.94 4.21
N ARG A 30 -12.16 -5.89 4.80
CA ARG A 30 -10.70 -5.75 4.83
C ARG A 30 -10.03 -6.90 5.55
N VAL A 31 -10.58 -7.34 6.69
CA VAL A 31 -10.04 -8.49 7.43
C VAL A 31 -10.10 -9.75 6.58
N LYS A 32 -11.26 -10.05 5.97
CA LYS A 32 -11.42 -11.19 5.04
C LYS A 32 -10.48 -11.13 3.83
N ARG A 33 -10.25 -9.93 3.29
CA ARG A 33 -9.29 -9.71 2.18
C ARG A 33 -7.83 -9.84 2.64
N LEU A 34 -7.51 -9.52 3.89
CA LEU A 34 -6.18 -9.72 4.45
C LEU A 34 -5.90 -11.21 4.69
N GLU A 35 -6.89 -11.93 5.20
CA GLU A 35 -6.88 -13.37 5.46
C GLU A 35 -6.84 -14.23 4.19
N GLY A 36 -7.31 -13.70 3.06
CA GLY A 36 -7.25 -14.39 1.76
C GLY A 36 -6.11 -13.90 0.86
N GLY A 37 -5.70 -12.65 1.03
CA GLY A 37 -4.86 -11.92 0.08
C GLY A 37 -3.38 -12.01 0.39
N SER A 38 -2.93 -11.75 1.62
CA SER A 38 -1.49 -11.67 1.88
C SER A 38 -0.77 -13.01 1.66
N LEU A 39 0.49 -12.97 1.22
CA LEU A 39 1.32 -14.17 1.10
C LEU A 39 1.41 -14.93 2.42
N LYS A 40 1.48 -14.22 3.55
CA LYS A 40 1.42 -14.79 4.91
C LYS A 40 0.15 -15.61 5.14
N SER A 41 -1.00 -15.05 4.79
CA SER A 41 -2.28 -15.75 4.96
C SER A 41 -2.37 -17.01 4.10
N TYR A 42 -1.83 -16.96 2.87
CA TYR A 42 -1.75 -18.10 1.99
C TYR A 42 -0.85 -19.19 2.57
N LEU A 43 0.34 -18.84 3.06
CA LEU A 43 1.27 -19.77 3.71
C LEU A 43 0.62 -20.51 4.88
N ALA A 44 -0.12 -19.80 5.74
CA ALA A 44 -0.82 -20.41 6.87
C ALA A 44 -1.90 -21.41 6.42
N ARG A 45 -2.67 -21.08 5.38
CA ARG A 45 -3.67 -22.01 4.81
C ARG A 45 -3.03 -23.20 4.14
N PHE A 46 -1.95 -22.96 3.38
CA PHE A 46 -1.20 -24.00 2.69
C PHE A 46 -0.68 -25.00 3.72
N ASN A 47 0.05 -24.54 4.75
CA ASN A 47 0.59 -25.39 5.81
C ASN A 47 -0.48 -26.27 6.49
N ASN A 48 -1.62 -25.68 6.87
CA ASN A 48 -2.75 -26.42 7.44
C ASN A 48 -3.30 -27.50 6.49
N ALA A 49 -3.28 -27.25 5.17
CA ALA A 49 -3.68 -28.25 4.18
C ALA A 49 -2.61 -29.33 4.02
N THR A 50 -1.32 -28.97 4.03
CA THR A 50 -0.18 -29.88 3.90
C THR A 50 -0.17 -30.96 4.98
N VAL A 51 -0.48 -30.59 6.23
CA VAL A 51 -0.53 -31.52 7.38
C VAL A 51 -1.58 -32.63 7.20
N ARG A 52 -2.56 -32.43 6.31
CA ARG A 52 -3.65 -33.39 6.06
C ARG A 52 -3.39 -34.32 4.89
N VAL A 53 -2.25 -34.22 4.21
CA VAL A 53 -1.91 -35.03 3.04
C VAL A 53 -0.96 -36.15 3.45
N ASP A 54 -1.39 -37.40 3.25
CA ASP A 54 -0.55 -38.59 3.49
C ASP A 54 0.42 -38.81 2.32
N ASP A 55 1.72 -38.87 2.65
CA ASP A 55 2.88 -39.18 1.78
C ASP A 55 2.89 -38.58 0.35
N PRO A 56 2.72 -37.26 0.17
CA PRO A 56 2.88 -36.64 -1.14
C PRO A 56 4.34 -36.33 -1.47
N ASP A 57 4.68 -36.41 -2.76
CA ASP A 57 6.02 -36.05 -3.24
C ASP A 57 6.30 -34.53 -3.15
N GLN A 58 7.59 -34.15 -3.05
CA GLN A 58 7.98 -32.75 -2.94
C GLN A 58 7.55 -31.91 -4.15
N LYS A 59 7.53 -32.53 -5.34
CA LYS A 59 7.18 -31.88 -6.61
C LYS A 59 5.70 -31.51 -6.67
N PHE A 60 4.84 -32.32 -6.05
CA PHE A 60 3.42 -32.09 -5.88
C PHE A 60 3.20 -30.85 -5.05
N PHE A 61 3.88 -30.72 -3.91
CA PHE A 61 3.76 -29.53 -3.08
C PHE A 61 4.25 -28.27 -3.78
N VAL A 62 5.37 -28.32 -4.48
CA VAL A 62 5.88 -27.18 -5.26
C VAL A 62 4.85 -26.74 -6.30
N LYS A 63 4.27 -27.69 -7.05
CA LYS A 63 3.24 -27.40 -8.06
C LYS A 63 1.94 -26.89 -7.43
N ALA A 64 1.46 -27.53 -6.37
CA ALA A 64 0.25 -27.14 -5.65
C ALA A 64 0.40 -25.74 -5.07
N PHE A 65 1.57 -25.44 -4.49
CA PHE A 65 1.90 -24.12 -3.96
C PHE A 65 1.83 -23.06 -5.05
N GLN A 66 2.47 -23.28 -6.21
CA GLN A 66 2.43 -22.34 -7.33
C GLN A 66 1.02 -22.14 -7.89
N LYS A 67 0.21 -23.21 -7.93
CA LYS A 67 -1.16 -23.17 -8.45
C LYS A 67 -2.15 -22.49 -7.50
N GLY A 68 -1.90 -22.52 -6.20
CA GLY A 68 -2.74 -21.88 -5.20
C GLY A 68 -2.46 -20.39 -4.98
N LEU A 69 -1.37 -19.87 -5.56
CA LEU A 69 -1.05 -18.44 -5.49
C LEU A 69 -2.00 -17.61 -6.38
N ARG A 70 -2.33 -16.42 -5.89
CA ARG A 70 -2.95 -15.37 -6.70
C ARG A 70 -1.90 -14.77 -7.65
N VAL A 71 -2.36 -14.14 -8.73
CA VAL A 71 -1.49 -13.37 -9.61
C VAL A 71 -1.03 -12.11 -8.89
N ASP A 72 0.26 -12.09 -8.54
CA ASP A 72 0.97 -10.98 -7.90
C ASP A 72 2.50 -11.06 -8.16
N PRO A 73 3.28 -10.03 -7.77
CA PRO A 73 4.72 -9.98 -8.05
C PRO A 73 5.50 -11.18 -7.50
N PHE A 74 5.05 -11.79 -6.41
CA PHE A 74 5.68 -12.99 -5.85
C PHE A 74 5.43 -14.20 -6.75
N SER A 75 4.18 -14.40 -7.19
CA SER A 75 3.84 -15.46 -8.14
C SER A 75 4.60 -15.35 -9.47
N ASP A 76 4.78 -14.12 -9.97
CA ASP A 76 5.53 -13.83 -11.20
C ASP A 76 7.01 -14.17 -11.03
N ALA A 77 7.60 -13.83 -9.88
CA ALA A 77 8.99 -14.17 -9.56
C ALA A 77 9.22 -15.69 -9.49
N LEU A 78 8.25 -16.45 -8.96
CA LEU A 78 8.31 -17.91 -8.96
C LEU A 78 8.15 -18.51 -10.35
N ALA A 79 7.33 -17.90 -11.20
CA ALA A 79 7.18 -18.33 -12.60
C ALA A 79 8.45 -18.08 -13.42
N LEU A 80 9.09 -16.92 -13.20
CA LEU A 80 10.34 -16.53 -13.87
C LEU A 80 11.50 -17.46 -13.51
N ARG A 81 11.69 -17.73 -12.21
CA ARG A 81 12.73 -18.64 -11.72
C ARG A 81 12.07 -19.80 -10.98
N ARG A 82 11.73 -20.86 -11.70
CA ARG A 82 11.00 -21.99 -11.13
C ARG A 82 11.76 -22.61 -9.95
N PRO A 83 11.20 -22.61 -8.74
CA PRO A 83 11.78 -23.32 -7.61
C PRO A 83 11.66 -24.83 -7.81
N SER A 84 12.65 -25.57 -7.29
CA SER A 84 12.66 -27.04 -7.35
C SER A 84 12.22 -27.68 -6.03
N THR A 85 12.32 -26.95 -4.92
CA THR A 85 12.05 -27.45 -3.57
C THR A 85 11.16 -26.50 -2.78
N MET A 86 10.57 -26.99 -1.68
CA MET A 86 9.76 -26.16 -0.80
C MET A 86 10.61 -25.18 0.01
N GLU A 87 11.82 -25.58 0.38
CA GLU A 87 12.78 -24.75 1.11
C GLU A 87 13.14 -23.49 0.32
N GLU A 88 13.31 -23.62 -1.00
CA GLU A 88 13.58 -22.49 -1.88
C GLU A 88 12.36 -21.54 -1.96
N ILE A 89 11.15 -22.08 -1.95
CA ILE A 89 9.92 -21.29 -1.90
C ILE A 89 9.84 -20.52 -0.58
N CYS A 90 10.09 -21.18 0.55
CA CYS A 90 10.05 -20.57 1.88
C CYS A 90 11.05 -19.41 1.98
N ALA A 91 12.32 -19.62 1.58
CA ALA A 91 13.35 -18.58 1.63
C ALA A 91 12.98 -17.35 0.80
N ARG A 92 12.38 -17.55 -0.38
CA ARG A 92 11.93 -16.44 -1.23
C ARG A 92 10.71 -15.73 -0.63
N ALA A 93 9.78 -16.47 -0.04
CA ALA A 93 8.59 -15.91 0.59
C ALA A 93 8.95 -15.05 1.80
N GLU A 94 9.88 -15.51 2.63
CA GLU A 94 10.40 -14.76 3.78
C GLU A 94 11.02 -13.43 3.33
N LYS A 95 11.93 -13.46 2.35
CA LYS A 95 12.52 -12.25 1.78
C LYS A 95 11.46 -11.30 1.19
N HIS A 96 10.44 -11.82 0.52
CA HIS A 96 9.39 -10.99 -0.07
C HIS A 96 8.58 -10.27 1.01
N VAL A 97 8.22 -11.01 2.07
CA VAL A 97 7.50 -10.47 3.23
C VAL A 97 8.30 -9.38 3.93
N GLU A 98 9.60 -9.59 4.15
CA GLU A 98 10.48 -8.60 4.76
C GLU A 98 10.50 -7.28 3.96
N VAL A 99 10.62 -7.38 2.63
CA VAL A 99 10.60 -6.22 1.73
C VAL A 99 9.24 -5.49 1.78
N GLU A 100 8.12 -6.22 1.78
CA GLU A 100 6.78 -5.62 1.89
C GLU A 100 6.59 -4.91 3.24
N GLU A 101 7.07 -5.50 4.35
CA GLU A 101 6.97 -4.90 5.68
C GLU A 101 7.81 -3.63 5.80
N ASP A 102 9.04 -3.64 5.29
CA ASP A 102 9.90 -2.47 5.33
C ASP A 102 9.37 -1.33 4.45
N GLN A 103 8.81 -1.65 3.28
CA GLN A 103 8.12 -0.65 2.46
C GLN A 103 6.91 -0.07 3.20
N THR A 104 6.14 -0.90 3.92
CA THR A 104 4.99 -0.46 4.71
C THR A 104 5.42 0.48 5.84
N LYS A 105 6.45 0.12 6.61
CA LYS A 105 7.00 0.95 7.70
C LYS A 105 7.47 2.33 7.19
N ARG A 106 8.16 2.36 6.04
CA ARG A 106 8.61 3.63 5.43
C ARG A 106 7.43 4.54 5.07
N LEU A 107 6.37 3.97 4.50
CA LEU A 107 5.15 4.71 4.18
C LEU A 107 4.40 5.18 5.43
N GLU A 108 4.46 4.46 6.55
CA GLU A 108 3.87 4.89 7.82
C GLU A 108 4.63 6.08 8.44
N VAL A 109 5.96 6.06 8.38
CA VAL A 109 6.81 7.17 8.85
C VAL A 109 6.55 8.45 8.04
N GLU A 110 6.33 8.33 6.73
CA GLU A 110 6.02 9.48 5.86
C GLU A 110 4.60 10.03 6.05
N ARG A 111 3.67 9.22 6.57
CA ARG A 111 2.25 9.57 6.75
C ARG A 111 1.93 10.22 8.10
N LEU A 112 2.91 10.45 8.98
CA LEU A 112 2.76 11.29 10.18
C LEU A 112 3.09 12.75 9.82
N PRO A 113 2.11 13.65 9.62
CA PRO A 113 2.38 15.03 9.30
C PRO A 113 2.54 15.83 10.59
N ASN A 114 3.72 16.44 10.73
CA ASN A 114 3.95 17.79 11.22
C ASN A 114 2.68 18.55 11.68
N HIS A 115 2.35 18.50 12.97
CA HIS A 115 1.34 19.37 13.58
C HIS A 115 1.94 20.16 14.75
N LYS A 116 2.68 21.21 14.42
CA LYS A 116 2.98 22.41 15.23
C LYS A 116 3.24 23.50 14.18
N GLU A 117 2.52 24.60 14.04
CA GLU A 117 1.82 25.46 14.97
C GLU A 117 0.69 26.19 14.25
N SER A 118 -0.49 26.22 14.86
CA SER A 118 -1.44 27.28 14.64
C SER A 118 -1.85 27.85 16.01
N LYS A 119 -1.51 29.13 16.19
CA LYS A 119 -2.03 30.12 17.16
C LYS A 119 -1.51 30.09 18.61
N LEU A 120 -0.53 30.96 18.87
CA LEU A 120 -0.52 31.97 19.94
C LEU A 120 0.06 33.24 19.28
N GLY A 121 -0.63 34.37 19.14
CA GLY A 121 -1.14 35.20 20.22
C GLY A 121 -0.44 36.57 20.14
N VAL A 122 -1.05 37.49 19.39
CA VAL A 122 -1.14 38.95 19.62
C VAL A 122 -0.04 39.60 20.49
N GLN A 123 0.82 40.42 19.85
CA GLN A 123 1.20 41.81 20.23
C GLN A 123 2.62 42.14 19.74
N ARG A 124 2.75 43.19 18.91
CA ARG A 124 3.40 44.46 19.29
C ARG A 124 3.39 45.42 18.10
N ALA A 125 2.48 46.38 18.15
CA ALA A 125 2.64 47.63 17.43
C ALA A 125 3.69 48.46 18.17
N GLN A 126 4.76 48.88 17.49
CA GLN A 126 5.38 50.19 17.71
C GLN A 126 6.33 50.57 16.57
N GLN A 127 5.84 51.55 15.79
CA GLN A 127 6.51 52.64 15.07
C GLN A 127 8.05 52.66 15.01
N LYS A 128 8.60 53.00 13.84
CA LYS A 128 9.20 54.34 13.56
C LYS A 128 10.02 54.33 12.25
N GLY A 129 9.77 55.30 11.37
CA GLY A 129 10.80 55.92 10.52
C GLY A 129 10.72 55.68 9.01
N ASP A 130 10.14 56.63 8.30
CA ASP A 130 10.31 56.88 6.86
C ASP A 130 11.78 56.99 6.41
N ALA A 131 12.14 56.33 5.31
CA ALA A 131 13.07 56.88 4.30
C ALA A 131 13.04 56.10 2.96
N LYS A 132 12.49 56.76 1.95
CA LYS A 132 13.08 56.95 0.59
C LYS A 132 13.16 55.75 -0.39
N ARG A 133 12.19 55.78 -1.32
CA ARG A 133 12.18 55.39 -2.76
C ARG A 133 13.46 54.75 -3.34
N GLN A 134 13.32 53.56 -3.94
CA GLN A 134 13.95 53.27 -5.24
C GLN A 134 13.16 52.22 -6.04
N THR A 135 13.18 52.41 -7.34
CA THR A 135 12.26 51.95 -8.38
C THR A 135 12.76 50.67 -9.06
N GLN A 136 11.83 49.78 -9.42
CA GLN A 136 11.82 48.80 -10.54
C GLN A 136 13.05 47.91 -10.81
N ALA A 137 12.82 46.58 -10.81
CA ALA A 137 13.15 45.70 -11.92
C ALA A 137 12.39 44.36 -11.79
N TRP A 138 11.41 44.14 -12.65
CA TRP A 138 10.89 42.78 -12.91
C TRP A 138 11.74 42.17 -14.00
N THR A 139 12.42 41.06 -13.73
CA THR A 139 12.79 40.09 -14.77
C THR A 139 12.64 38.68 -14.22
N HIS A 140 11.53 38.08 -14.66
CA HIS A 140 11.25 36.66 -14.84
C HIS A 140 12.37 35.66 -14.52
N ASP A 141 12.04 34.69 -13.67
CA ASP A 141 12.73 33.39 -13.64
C ASP A 141 11.69 32.29 -13.84
N ALA A 142 11.82 31.54 -14.93
CA ALA A 142 11.02 30.38 -15.29
C ALA A 142 11.94 29.15 -15.30
N PRO A 143 11.54 28.01 -14.73
CA PRO A 143 12.43 26.86 -14.57
C PRO A 143 12.68 26.15 -15.91
N GLN A 144 13.96 26.00 -16.26
CA GLN A 144 14.44 25.28 -17.44
C GLN A 144 14.25 23.76 -17.27
N ILE A 145 13.42 23.17 -18.13
CA ILE A 145 13.29 21.73 -18.34
C ILE A 145 14.34 21.31 -19.36
N PHE A 146 15.26 20.41 -19.00
CA PHE A 146 16.25 19.86 -19.92
C PHE A 146 15.94 18.41 -20.26
N THR A 147 15.67 18.13 -21.54
CA THR A 147 15.63 16.79 -22.14
C THR A 147 16.69 16.70 -23.24
N PRO A 148 17.72 15.84 -23.14
CA PRO A 148 18.64 15.63 -24.25
C PRO A 148 18.18 14.52 -25.21
N LEU A 149 17.73 14.99 -26.38
CA LEU A 149 18.00 14.59 -27.76
C LEU A 149 18.37 13.13 -28.11
N ARG A 150 17.55 12.52 -28.99
CA ARG A 150 17.84 11.26 -29.73
C ARG A 150 19.04 11.44 -30.68
N GLU A 151 19.94 10.46 -30.70
CA GLU A 151 20.85 10.23 -31.83
C GLU A 151 20.42 8.97 -32.61
N LYS A 152 20.22 9.13 -33.92
CA LYS A 152 20.21 8.05 -34.92
C LYS A 152 21.58 8.08 -35.59
N ARG A 153 22.19 6.92 -35.85
CA ARG A 153 23.22 6.84 -36.88
C ARG A 153 23.16 5.48 -37.60
N MET A 154 22.97 5.63 -38.92
CA MET A 154 23.19 4.78 -40.11
C MET A 154 22.66 3.35 -40.13
#